data_AF-A0A968YUG3-F1
#
_entry.id   AF-A0A968YUG3-F1
#
_cell.length_a   1.000
_cell.length_b   1.000
_cell.length_c   1.000
_cell.angle_alpha   90.00
_cell.angle_beta   90.00
_cell.angle_gamma   90.00
#
_symmetry.space_group_name_H-M   'P 1'
#
loop_
_entity.id
_entity.type
_entity.pdbx_description
1 polymer ?
#
loop_
_entity_poly.entity_id
_entity_poly.type
_entity_poly.pdbx_seq_one_letter_code
_entity_poly.pdbx_strand_id
1 'polypeptide(L)'
;MGTEPNHIVETPELPNSWKEIQPDLIYRTSEPRLVSFNKTQIQLGILYDPIGKHLKAINKGLVSPKGSMGIVPSEEPDYDFKSKVLGKGGDRRFHGKIIEDILHFPGKLTNH
;
A
#
# COMPACT_ATOMS: atom_id res chain seq x y z
N MET A 1 -3.93 25.40 34.99
CA MET A 1 -4.35 25.17 33.59
C MET A 1 -3.43 24.10 33.03
N GLY A 2 -3.91 22.86 32.93
CA GLY A 2 -3.12 21.77 32.36
C GLY A 2 -3.09 21.91 30.85
N THR A 3 -1.91 22.06 30.27
CA THR A 3 -1.72 21.90 28.83
C THR A 3 -1.85 20.41 28.53
N GLU A 4 -2.93 20.01 27.88
CA GLU A 4 -3.04 18.67 27.31
C GLU A 4 -1.89 18.47 26.31
N PRO A 5 -1.15 17.36 26.38
CA PRO A 5 -0.13 17.09 25.38
C PRO A 5 -0.84 16.88 24.04
N ASN A 6 -0.55 17.76 23.09
CA ASN A 6 -0.83 17.55 21.67
C ASN A 6 -0.23 16.20 21.29
N HIS A 7 -1.08 15.16 21.20
CA HIS A 7 -0.68 13.85 20.71
C HIS A 7 -0.45 14.03 19.20
N ILE A 8 0.77 14.39 18.83
CA ILE A 8 1.22 14.24 17.45
C ILE A 8 1.18 12.73 17.22
N VAL A 9 0.12 12.24 16.59
CA VAL A 9 0.07 10.85 16.13
C VAL A 9 1.11 10.76 15.02
N GLU A 10 2.35 10.45 15.38
CA GLU A 10 3.40 10.24 14.40
C GLU A 10 2.95 9.11 13.49
N THR A 11 2.68 9.44 12.22
CA THR A 11 2.35 8.44 11.21
C THR A 11 3.57 7.54 11.02
N PRO A 12 3.54 6.24 11.37
CA PRO A 12 4.71 5.39 11.26
C PRO A 12 5.17 5.24 9.80
N GLU A 13 6.45 4.96 9.59
CA GLU A 13 6.94 4.54 8.28
C GLU A 13 6.35 3.18 7.89
N LEU A 14 6.09 2.98 6.60
CA LEU A 14 5.61 1.71 6.08
C LEU A 14 6.63 0.59 6.31
N PRO A 15 6.30 -0.47 7.08
CA PRO A 15 7.19 -1.60 7.28
C PRO A 15 7.48 -2.33 5.97
N ASN A 16 8.60 -3.06 5.92
CA ASN A 16 8.98 -3.86 4.75
C ASN A 16 8.35 -5.27 4.73
N SER A 17 7.51 -5.59 5.72
CA SER A 17 6.94 -6.92 5.97
C SER A 17 5.45 -6.81 6.32
N TRP A 18 4.62 -7.64 5.66
CA TRP A 18 3.18 -7.66 5.89
C TRP A 18 2.78 -8.07 7.31
N LYS A 19 3.64 -8.78 8.05
CA LYS A 19 3.35 -9.22 9.42
C LYS A 19 3.39 -8.08 10.44
N GLU A 20 4.02 -6.98 10.08
CA GLU A 20 4.18 -5.79 10.93
C GLU A 20 3.10 -4.73 10.64
N ILE A 21 2.30 -4.95 9.59
CA ILE A 21 1.24 -4.03 9.19
C ILE A 21 0.00 -4.28 10.05
N GLN A 22 -0.53 -3.19 10.58
CA GLN A 22 -1.77 -3.16 11.34
C GLN A 22 -2.91 -2.69 10.43
N PRO A 23 -4.11 -3.28 10.58
CA PRO A 23 -5.27 -2.86 9.80
C PRO A 23 -5.64 -1.42 10.15
N ASP A 24 -6.01 -0.66 9.13
CA ASP A 24 -6.54 0.71 9.20
C ASP A 24 -5.60 1.76 9.83
N LEU A 25 -4.37 1.37 10.17
CA LEU A 25 -3.29 2.30 10.50
C LEU A 25 -2.77 2.96 9.22
N ILE A 26 -2.54 4.27 9.30
CA ILE A 26 -1.98 5.05 8.21
C ILE A 26 -0.45 5.04 8.32
N TYR A 27 0.21 4.81 7.21
CA TYR A 27 1.67 4.76 7.09
C TYR A 27 2.19 5.82 6.12
N ARG A 28 3.38 6.34 6.40
CA ARG A 28 4.15 7.17 5.46
C ARG A 28 4.94 6.27 4.52
N THR A 29 4.90 6.60 3.23
CA THR A 29 5.78 6.00 2.22
C THR A 29 7.03 6.86 2.00
N SER A 30 7.96 6.41 1.15
CA SER A 30 9.15 7.22 0.79
C SER A 30 8.81 8.44 -0.07
N GLU A 31 7.61 8.47 -0.66
CA GLU A 31 7.02 9.66 -1.26
C GLU A 31 6.05 10.31 -0.26
N PRO A 32 5.64 11.58 -0.43
CA PRO A 32 4.68 12.26 0.45
C PRO A 32 3.28 11.61 0.52
N ARG A 33 3.09 10.42 -0.07
CA ARG A 33 1.83 9.68 -0.09
C ARG A 33 1.65 8.88 1.21
N LEU A 34 0.45 8.99 1.77
CA LEU A 34 -0.03 8.16 2.87
C LEU A 34 -0.71 6.90 2.33
N VAL A 35 -0.56 5.79 3.05
CA VAL A 35 -1.17 4.51 2.68
C VAL A 35 -1.81 3.84 3.90
N SER A 36 -2.91 3.13 3.68
CA SER A 36 -3.53 2.28 4.70
C SER A 36 -4.02 0.96 4.10
N PHE A 37 -4.25 -0.03 4.94
CA PHE A 37 -4.57 -1.39 4.52
C PHE A 37 -5.73 -1.95 5.34
N ASN A 38 -6.72 -2.53 4.67
CA ASN A 38 -7.71 -3.35 5.35
C ASN A 38 -7.08 -4.69 5.79
N LYS A 39 -7.65 -5.33 6.82
CA LYS A 39 -7.30 -6.69 7.26
C LYS A 39 -7.22 -7.71 6.11
N THR A 40 -8.16 -7.69 5.18
CA THR A 40 -8.16 -8.62 4.02
C THR A 40 -6.92 -8.42 3.16
N GLN A 41 -6.51 -7.17 2.93
CA GLN A 41 -5.29 -6.87 2.18
C GLN A 41 -4.04 -7.40 2.87
N ILE A 42 -3.95 -7.26 4.19
CA ILE A 42 -2.81 -7.74 4.98
C ILE A 42 -2.69 -9.25 4.86
N GLN A 43 -3.81 -9.98 4.98
CA GLN A 43 -3.85 -11.43 4.82
C GLN A 43 -3.38 -11.89 3.43
N LEU A 44 -3.87 -11.22 2.37
CA LEU A 44 -3.45 -11.49 1.00
C LEU A 44 -1.96 -11.18 0.79
N GLY A 45 -1.45 -10.12 1.39
CA GLY A 45 -0.03 -9.76 1.37
C GLY A 45 0.85 -10.83 2.03
N ILE A 46 0.46 -11.33 3.20
CA ILE A 46 1.16 -12.44 3.88
C ILE A 46 1.18 -13.69 3.00
N LEU A 47 0.06 -14.02 2.34
CA LEU A 47 -0.08 -15.23 1.55
C LEU A 47 0.67 -15.16 0.21
N TYR A 48 0.60 -14.01 -0.48
CA TYR A 48 1.02 -13.90 -1.87
C TYR A 48 2.26 -13.03 -2.10
N ASP A 49 2.68 -12.24 -1.11
CA ASP A 49 3.87 -11.38 -1.16
C ASP A 49 4.82 -11.65 0.03
N PRO A 50 5.32 -12.89 0.20
CA PRO A 50 6.15 -13.26 1.34
C PRO A 50 7.50 -12.52 1.40
N ILE A 51 7.92 -11.90 0.29
CA ILE A 51 9.18 -11.15 0.16
C ILE A 51 8.98 -9.63 0.10
N GLY A 52 7.75 -9.14 0.30
CA GLY A 52 7.43 -7.72 0.41
C GLY A 52 7.65 -6.91 -0.88
N LYS A 53 7.57 -7.52 -2.07
CA LYS A 53 7.72 -6.80 -3.34
C LYS A 53 6.59 -5.80 -3.56
N HIS A 54 5.37 -6.14 -3.18
CA HIS A 54 4.24 -5.22 -3.30
C HIS A 54 4.38 -4.07 -2.31
N LEU A 55 4.83 -4.34 -1.08
CA LEU A 55 5.14 -3.27 -0.12
C LEU A 55 6.25 -2.36 -0.62
N LYS A 56 7.30 -2.90 -1.23
CA LYS A 56 8.36 -2.09 -1.86
C LYS A 56 7.82 -1.24 -3.01
N ALA A 57 6.92 -1.78 -3.83
CA ALA A 57 6.27 -1.04 -4.90
C ALA A 57 5.39 0.10 -4.36
N ILE A 58 4.63 -0.16 -3.29
CA ILE A 58 3.82 0.84 -2.59
C ILE A 58 4.70 1.92 -1.98
N ASN A 59 5.77 1.52 -1.26
CA ASN A 59 6.68 2.44 -0.61
C ASN A 59 7.37 3.37 -1.61
N LYS A 60 7.72 2.84 -2.78
CA LYS A 60 8.36 3.59 -3.86
C LYS A 60 7.44 4.63 -4.51
N GLY A 61 6.13 4.42 -4.49
CA GLY A 61 5.17 5.37 -5.05
C GLY A 61 5.01 5.28 -6.57
N LEU A 62 4.61 6.39 -7.20
CA LEU A 62 4.16 6.39 -8.60
C LEU A 62 5.31 6.17 -9.57
N VAL A 63 5.09 5.33 -10.58
CA VAL A 63 6.11 5.05 -11.61
C VAL A 63 5.49 4.99 -13.01
N SER A 64 6.36 5.06 -14.02
CA SER A 64 5.96 4.82 -15.40
C SER A 64 5.40 3.39 -15.59
N PRO A 65 4.38 3.20 -16.45
CA PRO A 65 3.77 1.89 -16.68
C PRO A 65 4.72 0.83 -17.26
N LYS A 66 5.83 1.20 -17.89
CA LYS A 66 6.81 0.27 -18.51
C LYS A 66 8.14 0.27 -17.77
N GLY A 67 8.77 -0.90 -17.65
CA GLY A 67 10.13 -1.06 -17.10
C GLY A 67 10.29 -0.87 -15.58
N SER A 68 9.30 -0.30 -14.89
CA SER A 68 9.41 0.03 -13.46
C SER A 68 8.51 -0.82 -12.56
N MET A 69 8.99 -1.08 -11.34
CA MET A 69 8.20 -1.49 -10.18
C MET A 69 7.77 -0.25 -9.39
N GLY A 70 6.53 -0.22 -8.91
CA GLY A 70 5.92 0.89 -8.19
C GLY A 70 4.39 0.84 -8.23
N ILE A 71 3.75 1.99 -8.08
CA ILE A 71 2.30 2.18 -8.24
C ILE A 71 2.00 2.73 -9.63
N VAL A 72 0.98 2.18 -10.27
CA VAL A 72 0.47 2.61 -11.58
C VAL A 72 -1.05 2.73 -11.52
N PRO A 73 -1.71 3.45 -12.46
CA PRO A 73 -3.16 3.49 -12.54
C PRO A 73 -3.79 2.09 -12.61
N SER A 74 -4.94 1.94 -11.97
CA SER A 74 -5.75 0.72 -12.02
C SER A 74 -6.73 0.76 -13.20
N GLU A 75 -7.00 -0.40 -13.79
CA GLU A 75 -8.05 -0.60 -14.80
C GLU A 75 -9.34 -1.17 -14.19
N GLU A 76 -9.31 -1.58 -12.91
CA GLU A 76 -10.52 -2.02 -12.20
C GLU A 76 -11.42 -0.82 -11.89
N PRO A 77 -12.74 -0.91 -12.17
CA PRO A 77 -13.71 0.10 -11.76
C PRO A 77 -13.65 0.37 -10.26
N ASP A 78 -13.79 1.63 -9.87
CA ASP A 78 -13.76 2.10 -8.47
C ASP A 78 -12.40 2.04 -7.76
N TYR A 79 -11.30 1.79 -8.51
CA TYR A 79 -9.93 1.83 -8.00
C TYR A 79 -9.06 2.77 -8.80
N ASP A 80 -8.29 3.60 -8.11
CA ASP A 80 -7.40 4.59 -8.72
C ASP A 80 -6.06 3.97 -9.15
N PHE A 81 -5.53 3.07 -8.32
CA PHE A 81 -4.15 2.61 -8.43
C PHE A 81 -4.00 1.11 -8.18
N LYS A 82 -2.92 0.53 -8.70
CA LYS A 82 -2.50 -0.84 -8.39
C LYS A 82 -1.00 -0.93 -8.17
N SER A 83 -0.60 -1.90 -7.35
CA SER A 83 0.81 -2.25 -7.17
C SER A 83 1.32 -3.08 -8.35
N LYS A 84 2.43 -2.65 -8.95
CA LYS A 84 3.11 -3.33 -10.05
C LYS A 84 4.48 -3.82 -9.58
N VAL A 85 4.68 -5.14 -9.63
CA VAL A 85 5.95 -5.78 -9.31
C VAL A 85 6.47 -6.57 -10.50
N LEU A 86 7.79 -6.74 -10.60
CA LEU A 86 8.45 -7.45 -11.69
C LEU A 86 8.89 -8.88 -11.27
N GLY A 87 8.87 -9.80 -12.23
CA GLY A 87 9.28 -11.20 -12.04
C GLY A 87 8.31 -12.00 -11.17
N LYS A 88 8.80 -13.05 -10.50
CA LYS A 88 7.99 -13.94 -9.65
C LYS A 88 7.18 -13.14 -8.60
N GLY A 89 5.87 -13.42 -8.53
CA GLY A 89 4.89 -12.67 -7.74
C GLY A 89 4.18 -11.56 -8.52
N GLY A 90 4.68 -11.22 -9.71
CA GLY A 90 4.12 -10.21 -10.60
C GLY A 90 2.87 -10.64 -11.37
N ASP A 91 2.31 -11.81 -11.13
CA ASP A 91 1.05 -12.21 -11.75
C ASP A 91 -0.16 -11.67 -10.98
N ARG A 92 0.06 -11.13 -9.77
CA ARG A 92 -0.98 -10.57 -8.92
C ARG A 92 -0.90 -9.06 -8.89
N ARG A 93 -2.04 -8.39 -8.74
CA ARG A 93 -2.15 -6.93 -8.58
C ARG A 93 -3.05 -6.63 -7.40
N PHE A 94 -2.51 -5.90 -6.42
CA PHE A 94 -3.34 -5.30 -5.37
C PHE A 94 -3.79 -3.93 -5.81
N HIS A 95 -5.09 -3.67 -5.72
CA HIS A 95 -5.71 -2.42 -6.13
C HIS A 95 -6.04 -1.58 -4.89
N GLY A 96 -5.77 -0.29 -4.99
CA GLY A 96 -6.03 0.70 -3.97
C GLY A 96 -6.84 1.86 -4.53
N LYS A 97 -7.57 2.52 -3.64
CA LYS A 97 -8.40 3.70 -3.93
C LYS A 97 -7.98 4.87 -3.05
N ILE A 98 -8.15 6.09 -3.53
CA ILE A 98 -7.93 7.29 -2.76
C ILE A 98 -9.18 7.56 -1.92
N ILE A 99 -9.00 7.64 -0.59
CA ILE A 99 -10.03 8.07 0.36
C ILE A 99 -9.39 9.15 1.21
N GLU A 100 -9.92 10.38 1.14
CA GLU A 100 -9.41 11.51 1.94
C GLU A 100 -7.87 11.66 1.81
N ASP A 101 -7.39 11.64 0.55
CA ASP A 101 -5.96 11.69 0.17
C ASP A 101 -5.08 10.50 0.59
N ILE A 102 -5.65 9.47 1.23
CA ILE A 102 -4.95 8.24 1.61
C ILE A 102 -5.13 7.19 0.52
N LEU A 103 -4.04 6.58 0.08
CA LEU A 103 -4.12 5.38 -0.77
C LEU A 103 -4.50 4.18 0.10
N HIS A 104 -5.78 3.81 0.09
CA HIS A 104 -6.29 2.70 0.86
C HIS A 104 -6.37 1.42 0.00
N PHE A 105 -5.76 0.34 0.46
CA PHE A 105 -5.87 -0.98 -0.16
C PHE A 105 -6.88 -1.86 0.61
N PRO A 106 -8.08 -2.11 0.06
CA PRO A 106 -9.13 -2.85 0.76
C PRO A 106 -9.03 -4.37 0.64
N GLY A 107 -8.07 -4.90 -0.13
CA GLY A 107 -7.94 -6.34 -0.38
C GLY A 107 -8.48 -6.78 -1.74
N LYS A 108 -8.66 -5.85 -2.68
CA LYS A 108 -8.97 -6.18 -4.07
C LYS A 108 -7.70 -6.71 -4.75
N LEU A 109 -7.79 -7.95 -5.21
CA LEU A 109 -6.73 -8.65 -5.91
C LEU A 109 -7.24 -9.09 -7.29
N THR A 110 -6.44 -8.85 -8.32
CA THR A 110 -6.64 -9.43 -9.65
C THR A 110 -5.38 -10.17 -10.09
N ASN A 111 -5.55 -11.04 -11.06
CA ASN A 111 -4.42 -11.59 -11.79
C ASN A 111 -4.17 -10.74 -13.04
N HIS A 112 -2.89 -10.60 -13.41
CA HIS A 112 -2.46 -9.98 -14.66
C HIS A 112 -2.80 -10.88 -15.86
#